data_AF-A0A6J5G3X0-F1
#
_entry.id   AF-A0A6J5G3X0-F1
#
_cell.length_a   1.000
_cell.length_b   1.000
_cell.length_c   1.000
_cell.angle_alpha   90.00
_cell.angle_beta   90.00
_cell.angle_gamma   90.00
#
_symmetry.space_group_name_H-M   'P 1'
#
loop_
_entity.id
_entity.type
_entity.pdbx_description
1 polymer ?
#
loop_
_entity_poly.entity_id
_entity_poly.type
_entity_poly.pdbx_seq_one_letter_code
_entity_poly.pdbx_strand_id
1 'polypeptide(L)'
;MKDLIAVIRRALAIVPLVAALGGCMTSTPIWDAHFGEAVHTAIHAQIIDPDAAQHTASTPGIDGSAAAAAMTNYTHSFEKPPSANDAYTLGISGGTSH
;
A
#
# COMPACT_ATOMS: atom_id res chain seq x y z
N MET A 1 47.08 38.35 -9.48
CA MET A 1 47.43 36.90 -9.38
C MET A 1 47.08 36.29 -8.02
N LYS A 2 47.42 36.91 -6.89
CA LYS A 2 47.05 36.40 -5.54
C LYS A 2 45.54 36.29 -5.32
N ASP A 3 44.76 37.20 -5.89
CA ASP A 3 43.29 37.20 -5.75
C ASP A 3 42.65 36.05 -6.53
N LEU A 4 43.20 35.72 -7.71
CA LEU A 4 42.78 34.55 -8.50
C LEU A 4 43.03 33.24 -7.73
N ILE A 5 44.18 33.13 -7.08
CA ILE A 5 44.53 31.95 -6.25
C ILE A 5 43.62 31.84 -5.03
N ALA A 6 43.25 32.97 -4.41
CA ALA A 6 42.33 33.00 -3.28
C ALA A 6 40.91 32.59 -3.68
N VAL A 7 40.44 33.02 -4.85
CA VAL A 7 39.15 32.61 -5.41
C VAL A 7 39.12 31.12 -5.72
N ILE A 8 40.17 30.58 -6.35
CA ILE A 8 40.27 29.15 -6.67
C ILE A 8 40.25 28.29 -5.40
N ARG A 9 40.98 28.69 -4.36
CA ARG A 9 41.00 27.97 -3.07
C ARG A 9 39.65 27.97 -2.36
N ARG A 10 38.94 29.10 -2.40
CA ARG A 10 37.58 29.20 -1.82
C ARG A 10 36.58 28.36 -2.61
N ALA A 11 36.65 28.39 -3.95
CA ALA A 11 35.81 27.55 -4.80
C ALA A 11 36.04 26.05 -4.53
N LEU A 12 37.30 25.62 -4.35
CA LEU A 12 37.63 24.23 -4.05
C LEU A 12 37.04 23.72 -2.73
N ALA A 13 36.86 24.61 -1.74
CA ALA A 13 36.25 24.27 -0.46
C ALA A 13 34.71 24.33 -0.47
N ILE A 14 34.12 25.25 -1.24
CA ILE A 14 32.67 25.48 -1.25
C ILE A 14 31.93 24.46 -2.14
N VAL A 15 32.51 24.07 -3.28
CA VAL A 15 31.90 23.11 -4.21
C VAL A 15 31.55 21.76 -3.57
N PRO A 16 32.46 21.07 -2.84
CA PRO A 16 32.12 19.78 -2.24
C PRO A 16 31.11 19.91 -1.09
N LEU A 17 31.12 21.04 -0.36
CA LEU A 17 30.14 21.33 0.69
C LEU A 17 28.72 21.44 0.10
N VAL A 18 28.55 22.19 -0.98
CA VAL A 18 27.24 22.35 -1.64
C VAL A 18 26.76 21.03 -2.25
N ALA A 19 27.67 20.23 -2.82
CA ALA A 19 27.33 18.90 -3.34
C ALA A 19 26.89 17.92 -2.24
N ALA A 20 27.54 17.95 -1.06
CA ALA A 20 27.15 17.12 0.07
C ALA A 20 25.77 17.50 0.64
N LEU A 21 25.42 18.80 0.68
CA LEU A 21 24.09 19.25 1.13
C LEU A 21 22.98 18.89 0.12
N GLY A 22 23.28 18.86 -1.19
CA GLY A 22 22.34 18.46 -2.23
C GLY A 22 21.88 16.99 -2.16
N GLY A 23 22.64 16.13 -1.47
CA GLY A 23 22.25 14.74 -1.21
C GLY A 23 21.23 14.57 -0.08
N CYS A 24 21.19 15.50 0.89
CA CYS A 24 20.22 15.45 2.00
C CYS A 24 18.80 15.83 1.56
N MET A 25 18.69 16.59 0.47
CA MET A 25 17.43 16.85 -0.23
C MET A 25 17.57 16.26 -1.63
N THR A 26 17.87 14.96 -1.69
CA THR A 26 17.71 14.21 -2.94
C THR A 26 16.28 14.44 -3.38
N SER A 27 16.14 15.27 -4.41
CA SER A 27 14.88 15.46 -5.10
C SER A 27 14.27 14.07 -5.31
N THR A 28 12.97 14.03 -5.27
CA THR A 28 12.15 12.82 -5.33
C THR A 28 11.80 12.40 -6.77
N PRO A 29 12.58 12.58 -7.86
CA PRO A 29 12.05 12.24 -9.18
C PRO A 29 11.90 10.73 -9.36
N ILE A 30 12.70 9.91 -8.66
CA ILE A 30 12.53 8.45 -8.68
C ILE A 30 11.33 8.03 -7.81
N TRP A 31 11.16 8.63 -6.63
CA TRP A 31 10.13 8.21 -5.68
C TRP A 31 8.74 8.74 -6.02
N ASP A 32 8.65 9.97 -6.54
CA ASP A 32 7.40 10.59 -7.01
C ASP A 32 6.87 9.87 -8.26
N ALA A 33 7.77 9.43 -9.15
CA ALA A 33 7.41 8.66 -10.35
C ALA A 33 6.81 7.28 -10.04
N HIS A 34 7.19 6.67 -8.91
CA HIS A 34 6.68 5.36 -8.49
C HIS A 34 5.63 5.47 -7.37
N PHE A 35 5.18 6.67 -7.03
CA PHE A 35 4.14 6.84 -6.02
C PHE A 35 2.85 6.17 -6.48
N GLY A 36 2.36 5.22 -5.69
CA GLY A 36 1.13 4.48 -6.00
C GLY A 36 1.31 3.19 -6.79
N GLU A 37 2.51 2.89 -7.33
CA GLU A 37 2.74 1.63 -8.07
C GLU A 37 2.47 0.38 -7.22
N ALA A 38 2.89 0.41 -5.94
CA ALA A 38 2.62 -0.69 -5.02
C ALA A 38 1.11 -0.92 -4.78
N VAL A 39 0.34 0.15 -4.68
CA VAL A 39 -1.12 0.08 -4.49
C VAL A 39 -1.79 -0.41 -5.78
N HIS A 40 -1.37 0.12 -6.93
CA HIS A 40 -1.89 -0.29 -8.22
C HIS A 40 -1.62 -1.78 -8.47
N THR A 41 -0.41 -2.25 -8.16
CA THR A 41 -0.04 -3.67 -8.22
C THR A 41 -0.92 -4.52 -7.31
N ALA A 42 -1.16 -4.07 -6.07
CA ALA A 42 -2.03 -4.79 -5.12
C ALA A 42 -3.49 -4.84 -5.59
N ILE A 43 -3.99 -3.78 -6.25
CA ILE A 43 -5.33 -3.76 -6.84
C ILE A 43 -5.41 -4.73 -8.02
N HIS A 44 -4.43 -4.71 -8.93
CA HIS A 44 -4.39 -5.64 -10.07
C HIS A 44 -4.34 -7.11 -9.64
N ALA A 45 -3.64 -7.41 -8.54
CA ALA A 45 -3.62 -8.76 -7.97
C ALA A 45 -4.99 -9.22 -7.41
N GLN A 46 -5.92 -8.30 -7.17
CA GLN A 46 -7.28 -8.60 -6.69
C GLN A 46 -8.32 -8.69 -7.82
N ILE A 47 -7.96 -8.35 -9.05
CA ILE A 47 -8.87 -8.45 -10.20
C ILE A 47 -8.88 -9.89 -10.69
N ILE A 48 -10.02 -10.56 -10.51
CA ILE A 48 -10.23 -11.96 -10.93
C ILE A 48 -10.34 -12.08 -12.45
N ASP A 49 -11.03 -11.13 -13.08
CA ASP A 49 -11.22 -11.07 -14.53
C ASP A 49 -11.37 -9.59 -14.99
N PRO A 50 -10.38 -9.03 -15.71
CA PRO A 50 -10.44 -7.65 -16.20
C PRO A 50 -11.46 -7.45 -17.33
N ASP A 51 -11.83 -8.51 -18.06
CA ASP A 51 -12.76 -8.46 -19.20
C ASP A 51 -14.11 -9.13 -18.88
N ALA A 52 -14.47 -9.16 -17.58
CA ALA A 52 -15.68 -9.83 -17.10
C ALA A 52 -16.97 -9.29 -17.76
N ALA A 53 -16.97 -8.02 -18.19
CA ALA A 53 -18.11 -7.39 -18.84
C ALA A 53 -18.31 -7.83 -20.30
N GLN A 54 -17.26 -8.33 -20.96
CA GLN A 54 -17.26 -8.65 -22.40
C GLN A 54 -17.53 -10.13 -22.65
N HIS A 55 -17.11 -11.02 -21.75
CA HIS A 55 -17.14 -12.47 -21.99
C HIS A 55 -18.08 -13.25 -21.07
N THR A 56 -18.48 -12.69 -19.93
CA THR A 56 -19.25 -13.43 -18.93
C THR A 56 -20.67 -12.87 -18.84
N ALA A 57 -21.66 -13.69 -19.17
CA ALA A 57 -23.05 -13.34 -18.94
C ALA A 57 -23.23 -13.04 -17.44
N SER A 58 -23.83 -11.90 -17.12
CA SER A 58 -24.05 -11.50 -15.73
C SER A 58 -24.77 -12.62 -14.98
N THR A 59 -24.15 -13.14 -13.93
CA THR A 59 -24.77 -14.15 -13.07
C THR A 59 -26.07 -13.57 -12.52
N PRO A 60 -27.14 -14.38 -12.37
CA PRO A 60 -28.37 -13.89 -11.74
C PRO A 60 -28.04 -13.21 -10.42
N GLY A 61 -28.48 -11.97 -10.25
CA GLY A 61 -28.24 -11.20 -9.04
C GLY A 61 -28.87 -11.87 -7.81
N ILE A 62 -28.48 -11.42 -6.62
CA ILE A 62 -29.11 -11.87 -5.38
C ILE A 62 -30.60 -11.50 -5.37
N ASP A 63 -31.44 -12.39 -4.81
CA ASP A 63 -32.85 -12.08 -4.64
C ASP A 63 -33.04 -10.91 -3.64
N GLY A 64 -34.15 -10.18 -3.78
CA GLY A 64 -34.40 -8.99 -2.96
C GLY A 64 -34.49 -9.29 -1.46
N SER A 65 -34.97 -10.48 -1.09
CA SER A 65 -35.02 -10.91 0.31
C SER A 65 -33.64 -11.20 0.90
N ALA A 66 -32.74 -11.80 0.13
CA ALA A 66 -31.36 -12.06 0.49
C ALA A 66 -30.59 -10.74 0.63
N ALA A 67 -30.82 -9.79 -0.29
CA ALA A 67 -30.26 -8.45 -0.19
C ALA A 67 -30.74 -7.72 1.09
N ALA A 68 -32.04 -7.78 1.39
CA ALA A 68 -32.60 -7.20 2.60
C ALA A 68 -32.03 -7.86 3.87
N ALA A 69 -31.96 -9.19 3.90
CA ALA A 69 -31.39 -9.94 5.02
C ALA A 69 -29.91 -9.62 5.23
N ALA A 70 -29.12 -9.45 4.16
CA ALA A 70 -27.72 -9.06 4.25
C ALA A 70 -27.56 -7.68 4.91
N MET A 71 -28.36 -6.69 4.50
CA MET A 71 -28.36 -5.36 5.11
C MET A 71 -28.81 -5.40 6.57
N THR A 72 -29.85 -6.17 6.90
CA THR A 72 -30.30 -6.37 8.29
C THR A 72 -29.21 -7.01 9.15
N ASN A 73 -28.53 -8.05 8.65
CA ASN A 73 -27.44 -8.71 9.36
C ASN A 73 -26.24 -7.78 9.58
N TYR A 74 -25.94 -6.92 8.60
CA TYR A 74 -24.90 -5.90 8.74
C TYR A 74 -25.24 -4.93 9.87
N THR A 75 -26.45 -4.36 9.87
CA THR A 75 -26.91 -3.47 10.95
C THR A 75 -26.90 -4.17 12.31
N HIS A 76 -27.42 -5.40 12.39
CA HIS A 76 -27.50 -6.16 13.62
C HIS A 76 -26.11 -6.51 14.21
N SER A 77 -25.09 -6.64 13.35
CA SER A 77 -23.70 -6.87 13.79
C SER A 77 -23.13 -5.72 14.63
N PHE A 78 -23.66 -4.50 14.48
CA PHE A 78 -23.30 -3.35 15.33
C PHE A 78 -24.12 -3.27 16.63
N GLU A 79 -25.33 -3.84 16.63
CA GLU A 79 -26.21 -3.87 17.81
C GLU A 79 -25.86 -5.02 18.76
N LYS A 80 -25.44 -6.15 18.20
CA LYS A 80 -24.96 -7.33 18.94
C LYS A 80 -23.61 -7.72 18.37
N PRO A 81 -22.51 -7.17 18.92
CA PRO A 81 -21.19 -7.67 18.62
C PRO A 81 -21.22 -9.19 18.85
N PRO A 82 -20.76 -10.03 17.90
CA PRO A 82 -20.68 -11.45 18.12
C PRO A 82 -19.92 -11.67 19.44
N SER A 83 -20.54 -12.38 20.38
CA SER A 83 -19.85 -12.84 21.58
C SER A 83 -18.57 -13.52 21.11
N ALA A 84 -17.42 -13.11 21.65
CA ALA A 84 -16.12 -13.68 21.34
C ALA A 84 -16.03 -15.12 21.86
N ASN A 85 -16.86 -16.01 21.30
CA ASN A 85 -16.79 -17.43 21.49
C ASN A 85 -15.99 -17.94 20.29
N ASP A 86 -14.67 -17.98 20.49
CA ASP A 86 -13.72 -18.87 19.83
C ASP A 86 -13.55 -18.74 18.30
N ALA A 87 -13.34 -17.52 17.80
CA ALA A 87 -13.04 -17.29 16.38
C ALA A 87 -11.63 -17.75 15.92
N TYR A 88 -10.78 -18.27 16.81
CA TYR A 88 -9.43 -18.75 16.45
C TYR A 88 -8.99 -19.93 17.33
N THR A 89 -9.65 -21.09 17.21
CA THR A 89 -8.97 -22.37 17.52
C THR A 89 -8.19 -22.82 16.29
N LEU A 90 -7.13 -22.05 15.95
CA LEU A 90 -6.15 -22.50 14.98
C LEU A 90 -5.43 -23.69 15.61
N GLY A 91 -5.73 -24.90 15.11
CA GLY A 91 -5.25 -26.18 15.63
C GLY A 91 -3.74 -26.40 15.46
N ILE A 92 -2.93 -25.56 16.12
CA ILE A 92 -1.51 -25.83 16.36
C ILE A 92 -1.39 -26.49 17.73
N SER A 93 -1.77 -27.77 17.82
CA SER A 93 -1.41 -28.58 18.98
C SER A 93 0.11 -28.74 19.01
N GLY A 94 0.72 -28.27 20.10
CA GLY A 94 2.16 -28.13 20.27
C GLY A 94 2.98 -29.32 19.77
N GLY A 95 3.92 -29.03 18.88
CA GLY A 95 5.04 -29.92 18.62
C GLY A 95 5.84 -30.08 19.90
N THR A 96 5.67 -31.22 20.55
CA THR A 96 6.60 -31.72 21.55
C THR A 96 7.92 -31.99 20.81
N SER A 97 8.90 -31.13 21.05
CA SER A 97 10.30 -31.41 20.72
C SER A 97 10.81 -32.43 21.74
N HIS A 98 10.98 -33.67 21.29
CA HIS A 98 11.88 -34.64 21.88
C HIS A 98 13.32 -34.38 21.40
#